data_AF-A0A5C8RWV7-F1
#
_entry.id   AF-A0A5C8RWV7-F1
#
_cell.length_a   1.000
_cell.length_b   1.000
_cell.length_c   1.000
_cell.angle_alpha   90.00
_cell.angle_beta   90.00
_cell.angle_gamma   90.00
#
_symmetry.space_group_name_H-M   'P 1'
#
loop_
_entity.id
_entity.type
_entity.pdbx_description
1 polymer ?
#
loop_
_entity_poly.entity_id
_entity_poly.type
_entity_poly.pdbx_seq_one_letter_code
_entity_poly.pdbx_strand_id
1 'polypeptide(L)'
;MLRTASAMLLAAPLLGLQPVRAGPDLPADAKAYVTRRMGCNHWGGEDAYDAARGREIGEALRSLRCDTVEADGRRLRRRYRRQPDVLKTLDQTHEGDG
;
A
#
# COMPACT_ATOMS: atom_id res chain seq x y z
N MET A 1 -18.57 -59.80 -18.35
CA MET A 1 -18.50 -58.67 -17.40
C MET A 1 -17.07 -58.53 -16.91
N LEU A 2 -16.44 -57.36 -17.09
CA LEU A 2 -15.60 -56.66 -16.09
C LEU A 2 -14.93 -55.45 -16.78
N ARG A 3 -15.32 -54.24 -16.37
CA ARG A 3 -14.66 -52.98 -16.74
C ARG A 3 -13.58 -52.70 -15.69
N THR A 4 -12.32 -52.63 -16.11
CA THR A 4 -11.21 -52.21 -15.25
C THR A 4 -11.31 -50.71 -14.99
N ALA A 5 -11.45 -50.32 -13.73
CA ALA A 5 -11.44 -48.92 -13.32
C ALA A 5 -9.99 -48.42 -13.26
N SER A 6 -9.63 -47.48 -14.14
CA SER A 6 -8.36 -46.75 -14.04
C SER A 6 -8.47 -45.70 -12.93
N ALA A 7 -7.69 -45.86 -11.87
CA ALA A 7 -7.53 -44.83 -10.84
C ALA A 7 -6.63 -43.71 -11.41
N MET A 8 -7.24 -42.58 -11.78
CA MET A 8 -6.52 -41.33 -12.02
C MET A 8 -5.92 -40.84 -10.68
N LEU A 9 -4.62 -41.06 -10.51
CA LEU A 9 -3.83 -40.40 -9.47
C LEU A 9 -3.73 -38.90 -9.83
N LEU A 10 -4.56 -38.09 -9.19
CA LEU A 10 -4.44 -36.63 -9.22
C LEU A 10 -3.17 -36.24 -8.43
N ALA A 11 -2.09 -35.93 -9.15
CA ALA A 11 -0.95 -35.23 -8.58
C ALA A 11 -1.42 -33.81 -8.22
N ALA A 12 -1.80 -33.59 -6.96
CA ALA A 12 -2.09 -32.26 -6.45
C ALA A 12 -0.82 -31.41 -6.57
N PRO A 13 -0.85 -30.25 -7.27
CA PRO A 13 0.30 -29.38 -7.31
C PRO A 13 0.53 -28.86 -5.89
N LEU A 14 1.73 -29.12 -5.37
CA LEU A 14 2.27 -28.37 -4.24
C LEU A 14 2.42 -26.92 -4.71
N LEU A 15 1.33 -26.15 -4.67
CA LEU A 15 1.43 -24.70 -4.56
C LEU A 15 2.15 -24.46 -3.24
N GLY A 16 3.48 -24.42 -3.31
CA GLY A 16 4.33 -24.15 -2.18
C GLY A 16 3.84 -22.87 -1.52
N LEU A 17 3.74 -22.91 -0.20
CA LEU A 17 3.61 -21.71 0.62
C LEU A 17 4.70 -20.75 0.16
N GLN A 18 4.34 -19.76 -0.65
CA GLN A 18 5.27 -18.69 -0.93
C GLN A 18 5.48 -17.98 0.39
N PRO A 19 6.74 -17.85 0.89
CA PRO A 19 6.99 -17.08 2.08
C PRO A 19 6.48 -15.68 1.81
N VAL A 20 5.47 -15.25 2.57
CA VAL A 20 5.09 -13.85 2.66
C VAL A 20 6.33 -13.15 3.18
N ARG A 21 7.06 -12.44 2.31
CA ARG A 21 8.15 -11.60 2.75
C ARG A 21 7.53 -10.52 3.61
N ALA A 22 7.75 -10.62 4.93
CA ALA A 22 7.51 -9.50 5.81
C ALA A 22 8.31 -8.32 5.23
N GLY A 23 7.63 -7.21 4.96
CA GLY A 23 8.31 -5.99 4.55
C GLY A 23 9.34 -5.59 5.59
N PRO A 24 10.27 -4.67 5.26
CA PRO A 24 11.21 -4.15 6.26
C PRO A 24 10.44 -3.66 7.49
N ASP A 25 10.96 -3.93 8.68
CA ASP A 25 10.41 -3.38 9.93
C ASP A 25 10.57 -1.86 9.90
N LEU A 26 9.54 -1.17 9.41
CA LEU A 26 9.54 0.28 9.33
C LEU A 26 9.44 0.88 10.73
N PRO A 27 10.22 1.93 11.01
CA PRO A 27 9.97 2.78 12.16
C PRO A 27 8.51 3.27 12.18
N ALA A 28 7.95 3.40 13.38
CA ALA A 28 6.51 3.68 13.55
C ALA A 28 6.05 4.97 12.85
N ASP A 29 6.90 6.01 12.82
CA ASP A 29 6.61 7.27 12.12
C ASP A 29 6.66 7.13 10.60
N ALA A 30 7.57 6.33 10.05
CA ALA A 30 7.62 6.00 8.64
C ALA A 30 6.38 5.19 8.22
N LYS A 31 5.97 4.20 9.04
CA LYS A 31 4.73 3.44 8.80
C LYS A 31 3.49 4.33 8.83
N ALA A 32 3.38 5.21 9.83
CA ALA A 32 2.27 6.15 9.93
C ALA A 32 2.21 7.11 8.74
N TYR A 33 3.37 7.58 8.25
CA TYR A 33 3.44 8.40 7.04
C TYR A 33 2.99 7.65 5.80
N VAL A 34 3.47 6.42 5.58
CA VAL A 34 3.09 5.60 4.41
C VAL A 34 1.58 5.41 4.36
N THR A 35 0.96 5.00 5.48
CA THR A 35 -0.49 4.84 5.57
C THR A 35 -1.23 6.13 5.25
N ARG A 36 -0.78 7.26 5.79
CA ARG A 36 -1.41 8.56 5.56
C ARG A 36 -1.23 9.04 4.12
N ARG A 37 -0.04 8.88 3.54
CA ARG A 37 0.24 9.24 2.14
C ARG A 37 -0.64 8.43 1.19
N MET A 38 -0.73 7.12 1.38
CA MET A 38 -1.64 6.28 0.60
C MET A 38 -3.10 6.76 0.67
N GLY A 39 -3.57 7.15 1.86
CA GLY A 39 -4.89 7.75 2.00
C GLY A 39 -5.03 9.05 1.21
N CYS A 40 -4.03 9.92 1.25
CA CYS A 40 -4.03 11.16 0.46
C CYS A 40 -4.02 10.89 -1.05
N ASN A 41 -3.26 9.89 -1.53
CA ASN A 41 -3.25 9.50 -2.95
C ASN A 41 -4.62 9.00 -3.36
N HIS A 42 -5.21 8.10 -2.55
CA HIS A 42 -6.53 7.56 -2.81
C HIS A 42 -7.56 8.68 -2.95
N TRP A 43 -7.78 9.46 -1.88
CA TRP A 43 -8.80 10.52 -1.90
C TRP A 43 -8.50 11.66 -2.86
N GLY A 44 -7.23 11.97 -3.12
CA GLY A 44 -6.82 13.03 -4.03
C GLY A 44 -7.03 12.69 -5.51
N GLY A 45 -7.13 11.40 -5.86
CA GLY A 45 -7.42 10.92 -7.21
C GLY A 45 -8.89 10.61 -7.47
N GLU A 46 -9.78 10.83 -6.50
CA GLU A 46 -11.21 10.55 -6.64
C GLU A 46 -11.96 11.69 -7.32
N ASP A 47 -12.96 11.34 -8.14
CA ASP A 47 -13.83 12.31 -8.80
C ASP A 47 -14.96 12.80 -7.88
N ALA A 48 -15.09 14.12 -7.76
CA ALA A 48 -16.23 14.77 -7.09
C ALA A 48 -17.42 14.91 -8.05
N TYR A 49 -17.95 13.78 -8.53
CA TYR A 49 -19.04 13.74 -9.53
C TYR A 49 -20.36 14.37 -9.04
N ASP A 50 -20.52 14.53 -7.73
CA ASP A 50 -21.59 15.32 -7.13
C ASP A 50 -21.12 16.03 -5.85
N ALA A 51 -21.99 16.87 -5.30
CA ALA A 51 -21.69 17.68 -4.11
C ALA A 51 -21.57 16.85 -2.83
N ALA A 52 -22.24 15.70 -2.72
CA ALA A 52 -22.11 14.82 -1.56
C ALA A 52 -20.74 14.15 -1.56
N ARG A 53 -20.36 13.56 -2.70
CA ARG A 53 -19.04 12.96 -2.91
C ARG A 53 -17.92 13.98 -2.71
N GLY A 54 -18.08 15.21 -3.21
CA GLY A 54 -17.10 16.28 -3.00
C GLY A 54 -16.90 16.63 -1.52
N ARG A 55 -17.95 16.56 -0.70
CA ARG A 55 -17.84 16.77 0.76
C ARG A 55 -17.08 15.63 1.44
N GLU A 56 -17.38 14.39 1.09
CA GLU A 56 -16.67 13.21 1.61
C GLU A 56 -15.18 13.27 1.31
N ILE A 57 -14.82 13.53 0.05
CA ILE A 57 -13.42 13.68 -0.38
C ILE A 57 -12.74 14.80 0.41
N GLY A 58 -13.39 15.97 0.50
CA GLY A 58 -12.84 17.11 1.24
C GLY A 58 -12.63 16.83 2.73
N GLU A 59 -13.55 16.12 3.38
CA GLU A 59 -13.42 15.72 4.78
C GLU A 59 -12.27 14.73 4.98
N ALA A 60 -12.13 13.75 4.10
CA ALA A 60 -11.05 12.78 4.15
C ALA A 60 -9.68 13.45 3.97
N LEU A 61 -9.52 14.33 2.98
CA LEU A 61 -8.28 15.06 2.73
C LEU A 61 -7.88 15.94 3.92
N ARG A 62 -8.85 16.61 4.57
CA ARG A 62 -8.61 17.41 5.78
C ARG A 62 -8.23 16.54 6.98
N SER A 63 -8.95 15.44 7.20
CA SER A 63 -8.70 14.51 8.31
C SER A 63 -7.29 13.88 8.22
N LEU A 64 -6.87 13.53 7.00
CA LEU A 64 -5.55 13.00 6.71
C LEU A 64 -4.44 14.07 6.69
N ARG A 65 -4.79 15.36 6.79
CA ARG A 65 -3.84 16.48 6.73
C ARG A 65 -2.96 16.42 5.48
N CYS A 66 -3.61 16.23 4.33
CA CYS A 66 -2.92 16.07 3.05
C CYS A 66 -2.19 17.35 2.60
N ASP A 67 -2.54 18.50 3.16
CA ASP A 67 -1.83 19.78 2.97
C ASP A 67 -0.39 19.76 3.50
N THR A 68 -0.08 18.93 4.51
CA THR A 68 1.28 18.84 5.08
C THR A 68 2.04 17.58 4.69
N VAL A 69 1.41 16.61 4.03
CA VAL A 69 1.96 15.27 3.81
C VAL A 69 3.32 15.31 3.10
N GLU A 70 3.44 16.16 2.08
CA GLU A 70 4.69 16.35 1.33
C GLU A 70 5.85 16.87 2.18
N ALA A 71 5.57 17.83 3.07
CA ALA A 71 6.56 18.37 3.98
C ALA A 71 6.99 17.33 5.03
N ASP A 72 6.08 16.47 5.47
CA ASP A 72 6.36 15.37 6.37
C ASP A 72 7.22 14.29 5.72
N GLY A 73 6.95 13.94 4.45
CA GLY A 73 7.79 13.03 3.67
C GLY A 73 9.21 13.55 3.54
N ARG A 74 9.37 14.85 3.24
CA ARG A 74 10.68 15.52 3.23
C ARG A 74 11.40 15.44 4.58
N ARG A 75 10.69 15.61 5.69
CA ARG A 75 11.26 15.48 7.04
C ARG A 75 11.72 14.05 7.31
N LEU A 76 10.92 13.05 6.96
CA LEU A 76 11.24 11.64 7.19
C LEU A 76 12.43 11.18 6.36
N ARG A 77 12.51 11.55 5.07
CA ARG A 77 13.69 11.23 4.24
C ARG A 77 14.98 11.81 4.79
N ARG A 78 14.95 13.02 5.38
CA ARG A 78 16.12 13.60 6.07
C ARG A 78 16.50 12.84 7.34
N ARG A 79 15.49 12.42 8.13
CA ARG A 79 15.67 11.61 9.35
C ARG A 79 16.28 10.25 9.03
N TYR A 80 15.75 9.57 8.02
CA TYR A 80 16.12 8.22 7.61
C TYR A 80 17.15 8.15 6.48
N ARG A 81 17.90 9.23 6.22
CA ARG A 81 18.84 9.35 5.09
C ARG A 81 19.95 8.28 5.01
N ARG A 82 20.17 7.51 6.09
CA ARG A 82 21.15 6.41 6.17
C ARG A 82 20.49 5.02 6.23
N GLN A 83 19.18 4.92 6.00
CA GLN A 83 18.41 3.68 6.06
C GLN A 83 17.76 3.45 4.70
N PRO A 84 18.46 2.81 3.74
CA PRO A 84 18.01 2.70 2.36
C PRO A 84 16.65 1.98 2.23
N ASP A 85 16.38 0.99 3.07
CA ASP A 85 15.10 0.25 3.03
C ASP A 85 13.91 1.14 3.43
N VAL A 86 14.10 2.04 4.39
CA VAL A 86 13.08 3.03 4.76
C VAL A 86 12.88 4.02 3.62
N LEU A 87 13.96 4.54 3.03
CA LEU A 87 13.87 5.47 1.89
C LEU A 87 13.12 4.86 0.71
N LYS A 88 13.48 3.64 0.32
CA LYS A 88 12.79 2.89 -0.74
C LYS A 88 11.30 2.81 -0.48
N THR A 89 10.90 2.52 0.76
CA THR A 89 9.49 2.42 1.12
C THR A 89 8.78 3.76 1.09
N LEU A 90 9.44 4.85 1.52
CA LEU A 90 8.88 6.20 1.41
C LEU A 90 8.71 6.62 -0.06
N ASP A 91 9.67 6.30 -0.92
CA ASP A 91 9.66 6.70 -2.33
C ASP A 91 8.57 5.96 -3.14
N GLN A 92 8.30 4.69 -2.82
CA GLN A 92 7.20 3.92 -3.44
C GLN A 92 5.81 4.55 -3.22
N THR A 93 5.65 5.40 -2.19
CA THR A 93 4.38 6.11 -1.95
C THR A 93 4.21 7.39 -2.78
N HIS A 94 5.27 7.87 -3.45
CA HIS A 94 5.25 9.01 -4.36
C HIS A 94 5.00 8.63 -5.82
N GLU A 95 5.34 7.41 -6.23
CA GLU A 95 5.19 6.98 -7.62
C GLU A 95 3.71 6.81 -8.05
N GLY A 96 2.78 6.72 -7.11
CA GLY A 96 1.34 6.69 -7.37
C GLY A 96 0.70 8.05 -7.67
N ASP A 97 1.50 9.10 -7.84
CA ASP A 97 1.06 10.46 -8.19
C ASP A 97 0.97 10.70 -9.73
N GLY A 98 1.13 9.63 -10.52
CA GLY A 98 1.16 9.65 -12.00
C GLY A 98 -0.13 9.17 -12.65
#